data_AF-A0A3S1BG97-F1
#
_entry.id   AF-A0A3S1BG97-F1
#
_cell.length_a   1.000
_cell.length_b   1.000
_cell.length_c   1.000
_cell.angle_alpha   90.00
_cell.angle_beta   90.00
_cell.angle_gamma   90.00
#
_symmetry.space_group_name_H-M   'P 1'
#
loop_
_entity.id
_entity.type
_entity.pdbx_description
1 polymer ?
#
loop_
_entity_poly.entity_id
_entity_poly.type
_entity_poly.pdbx_seq_one_letter_code
_entity_poly.pdbx_strand_id
1 'polypeptide(L)'
;MATFPSLGEMEEQTQHGKEVSFMKEVCSFVELIIDKLTLGPTNFGQYPVHRQKHSLVNMLLVFIQHGSLPLALSIVEQLTESLETFCGALNQSQQTGELVGSDWFENSYFVIQAMELTLVLWLRDCPVHPGLLQELQSRLDNCLVGITDRFPLVAQAVWKLTSIIETILQNR
;
A
#
# COMPACT_ATOMS: atom_id res chain seq x y z
N MET A 1 14.42 35.78 -35.53
CA MET A 1 13.81 36.51 -34.40
C MET A 1 13.56 35.49 -33.31
N ALA A 2 14.28 35.57 -32.20
CA ALA A 2 14.01 34.73 -31.03
C ALA A 2 12.97 35.46 -30.16
N THR A 3 11.81 34.84 -29.99
CA THR A 3 10.75 35.31 -29.08
C THR A 3 11.19 35.00 -27.65
N PHE A 4 11.35 36.04 -26.83
CA PHE A 4 11.61 35.87 -25.40
C PHE A 4 10.28 35.59 -24.69
N PRO A 5 10.21 34.58 -23.80
CA PRO A 5 9.02 34.31 -23.01
C PRO A 5 8.71 35.50 -22.11
N SER A 6 7.42 35.78 -21.94
CA SER A 6 6.96 36.85 -21.06
C SER A 6 7.20 36.50 -19.59
N LEU A 7 7.31 37.50 -18.71
CA LEU A 7 7.52 37.32 -17.27
C LEU A 7 6.48 36.37 -16.64
N GLY A 8 5.23 36.37 -17.12
CA GLY A 8 4.18 35.44 -16.66
C GLY A 8 4.43 33.99 -17.06
N GLU A 9 4.97 33.74 -18.26
CA GLU A 9 5.34 32.39 -18.73
C GLU A 9 6.57 31.86 -17.97
N MET A 10 7.49 32.75 -17.57
CA MET A 10 8.65 32.37 -16.76
C MET A 10 8.26 32.06 -15.31
N GLU A 11 7.29 32.78 -14.73
CA GLU A 11 6.78 32.51 -13.37
C GLU A 11 5.96 31.20 -13.32
N GLU A 12 5.08 30.95 -14.29
CA GLU A 12 4.33 29.68 -14.39
C GLU A 12 5.25 28.47 -14.59
N GLN A 13 6.27 28.59 -15.46
CA GLN A 13 7.25 27.51 -15.65
C GLN A 13 8.09 27.23 -14.40
N THR A 14 8.41 28.28 -13.63
CA THR A 14 9.19 28.13 -12.38
C THR A 14 8.33 27.54 -11.25
N GLN A 15 7.04 27.89 -11.19
CA GLN A 15 6.11 27.37 -10.20
C GLN A 15 5.72 25.92 -10.49
N HIS A 16 5.43 25.60 -11.75
CA HIS A 16 5.19 24.22 -12.20
C HIS A 16 6.43 23.33 -12.01
N GLY A 17 7.63 23.84 -12.28
CA GLY A 17 8.88 23.12 -12.02
C GLY A 17 9.13 22.81 -10.54
N LYS A 18 8.72 23.71 -9.63
CA LYS A 18 8.80 23.49 -8.17
C LYS A 18 7.77 22.47 -7.67
N GLU A 19 6.54 22.52 -8.18
CA GLU A 19 5.49 21.55 -7.84
C GLU A 19 5.83 20.13 -8.30
N VAL A 20 6.41 19.98 -9.50
CA VAL A 20 6.89 18.69 -10.01
C VAL A 20 8.05 18.14 -9.16
N SER A 21 8.94 19.02 -8.67
CA SER A 21 10.02 18.60 -7.75
C SER A 21 9.48 18.12 -6.41
N PHE A 22 8.51 18.85 -5.83
CA PHE A 22 7.91 18.49 -4.55
C PHE A 22 7.14 17.16 -4.62
N MET A 23 6.35 16.94 -5.67
CA MET A 23 5.62 15.68 -5.83
C MET A 23 6.55 14.48 -5.97
N LYS A 24 7.70 14.64 -6.63
CA LYS A 24 8.73 13.58 -6.69
C LYS A 24 9.28 13.27 -5.30
N GLU A 25 9.58 14.28 -4.50
CA GLU A 25 10.05 14.09 -3.12
C GLU A 25 9.00 13.37 -2.25
N VAL A 26 7.72 13.70 -2.41
CA VAL A 26 6.62 13.01 -1.71
C VAL A 26 6.53 11.55 -2.14
N CYS A 27 6.59 11.25 -3.43
CA CYS A 27 6.56 9.87 -3.92
C CYS A 27 7.77 9.07 -3.40
N SER A 28 8.98 9.61 -3.49
CA SER A 28 10.19 8.95 -2.97
C SER A 28 10.14 8.75 -1.45
N PHE A 29 9.51 9.67 -0.72
CA PHE A 29 9.32 9.51 0.72
C PHE A 29 8.30 8.40 1.04
N VAL A 30 7.22 8.30 0.26
CA VAL A 30 6.24 7.21 0.39
C VAL A 30 6.86 5.85 0.08
N GLU A 31 7.64 5.75 -1.00
CA GLU A 31 8.41 4.54 -1.33
C GLU A 31 9.31 4.13 -0.15
N LEU A 32 10.04 5.08 0.43
CA LEU A 32 10.89 4.82 1.61
C LEU A 32 10.08 4.34 2.83
N ILE A 33 8.86 4.85 3.02
CA ILE A 33 7.99 4.37 4.10
C ILE A 33 7.58 2.93 3.85
N ILE A 34 7.17 2.60 2.62
CA ILE A 34 6.73 1.27 2.23
C ILE A 34 7.90 0.28 2.35
N ASP A 35 9.09 0.63 1.87
CA ASP A 35 10.32 -0.16 2.04
C ASP A 35 10.61 -0.46 3.52
N LYS A 36 10.41 0.53 4.40
CA LYS A 36 10.61 0.32 5.84
C LYS A 36 9.56 -0.58 6.48
N LEU A 37 8.36 -0.65 5.90
CA LEU A 37 7.31 -1.57 6.35
C LEU A 37 7.54 -2.99 5.82
N THR A 38 8.10 -3.14 4.62
CA THR A 38 8.19 -4.42 3.89
C THR A 38 9.56 -5.10 4.06
N LEU A 39 10.64 -4.33 4.11
CA LEU A 39 12.03 -4.79 4.15
C LEU A 39 12.79 -4.31 5.40
N GLY A 40 12.19 -3.41 6.17
CA GLY A 40 12.80 -2.88 7.39
C GLY A 40 13.05 -3.96 8.44
N PRO A 41 14.04 -3.74 9.35
CA PRO A 41 14.37 -4.69 10.39
C PRO A 41 13.17 -4.92 11.32
N THR A 42 12.94 -6.19 11.61
CA THR A 42 11.95 -6.73 12.53
C THR A 42 12.66 -7.13 13.80
N ASN A 43 12.40 -6.41 14.88
CA ASN A 43 12.85 -6.86 16.20
C ASN A 43 11.63 -7.45 16.90
N PHE A 44 11.42 -8.74 16.68
CA PHE A 44 10.29 -9.50 17.22
C PHE A 44 10.00 -9.15 18.69
N GLY A 45 8.81 -8.62 18.95
CA GLY A 45 8.34 -8.31 20.30
C GLY A 45 8.99 -7.09 20.96
N GLN A 46 9.86 -6.35 20.26
CA GLN A 46 10.41 -5.09 20.77
C GLN A 46 9.43 -3.94 20.50
N TYR A 47 8.82 -3.46 21.59
CA TYR A 47 7.84 -2.37 21.58
C TYR A 47 8.28 -1.10 20.81
N PRO A 48 9.56 -0.65 20.82
CA PRO A 48 9.98 0.53 20.07
C PRO A 48 9.87 0.38 18.55
N VAL A 49 10.19 -0.80 18.00
CA VAL A 49 10.16 -1.04 16.54
C VAL A 49 8.73 -1.16 16.04
N HIS A 50 7.85 -1.85 16.78
CA HIS A 50 6.43 -1.90 16.48
C HIS A 50 5.79 -0.51 16.51
N ARG A 51 6.13 0.32 17.50
CA ARG A 51 5.64 1.70 17.59
C ARG A 51 6.08 2.54 16.38
N GLN A 52 7.30 2.34 15.91
CA GLN A 52 7.78 2.98 14.70
C GLN A 52 6.99 2.54 13.47
N LYS A 53 6.76 1.23 13.27
CA LYS A 53 5.96 0.72 12.15
C LYS A 53 4.51 1.20 12.21
N HIS A 54 3.87 1.25 13.38
CA HIS A 54 2.56 1.89 13.51
C HIS A 54 2.59 3.38 13.14
N SER A 55 3.66 4.10 13.47
CA SER A 55 3.81 5.51 13.08
C SER A 55 3.93 5.65 11.56
N LEU A 56 4.64 4.74 10.90
CA LEU A 56 4.73 4.67 9.44
C LEU A 56 3.37 4.36 8.80
N VAL A 57 2.62 3.38 9.33
CA VAL A 57 1.25 3.09 8.88
C VAL A 57 0.35 4.34 9.01
N ASN A 58 0.42 5.04 10.14
CA ASN A 58 -0.36 6.27 10.34
C ASN A 58 0.04 7.37 9.35
N MET A 59 1.33 7.50 9.01
CA MET A 59 1.77 8.45 7.98
C MET A 59 1.19 8.10 6.61
N LEU A 60 1.18 6.83 6.21
CA LEU A 60 0.53 6.40 4.95
C LEU A 60 -0.96 6.77 4.95
N LEU A 61 -1.66 6.55 6.06
CA LEU A 61 -3.08 6.91 6.15
C LEU A 61 -3.32 8.41 6.01
N VAL A 62 -2.45 9.25 6.56
CA VAL A 62 -2.52 10.71 6.36
C VAL A 62 -2.36 11.06 4.88
N PHE A 63 -1.42 10.45 4.17
CA PHE A 63 -1.25 10.65 2.73
C PHE A 63 -2.45 10.16 1.93
N ILE A 64 -3.06 9.04 2.31
CA ILE A 64 -4.25 8.51 1.63
C ILE A 64 -5.47 9.40 1.87
N GLN A 65 -5.65 9.91 3.08
CA GLN A 65 -6.83 10.69 3.46
C GLN A 65 -6.77 12.15 2.95
N HIS A 66 -5.57 12.74 2.91
CA HIS A 66 -5.40 14.17 2.63
C HIS A 66 -4.58 14.45 1.37
N GLY A 67 -3.91 13.44 0.81
CA GLY A 67 -3.17 13.57 -0.44
C GLY A 67 -4.07 13.50 -1.68
N SER A 68 -3.43 13.51 -2.84
CA SER A 68 -4.13 13.36 -4.11
C SER A 68 -4.56 11.91 -4.33
N LEU A 69 -5.66 11.70 -5.07
CA LEU A 69 -6.12 10.35 -5.43
C LEU A 69 -5.04 9.51 -6.12
N PRO A 70 -4.24 10.03 -7.08
CA PRO A 70 -3.14 9.27 -7.67
C PRO A 70 -2.10 8.79 -6.65
N LEU A 71 -1.80 9.61 -5.63
CA LEU A 71 -0.88 9.21 -4.56
C LEU A 71 -1.48 8.07 -3.72
N ALA A 72 -2.75 8.21 -3.32
CA ALA A 72 -3.46 7.17 -2.58
C ALA A 72 -3.50 5.84 -3.34
N LEU A 73 -3.78 5.89 -4.65
CA LEU A 73 -3.77 4.70 -5.52
C LEU A 73 -2.37 4.09 -5.62
N SER A 74 -1.33 4.89 -5.77
CA SER A 74 0.06 4.40 -5.81
C SER A 74 0.48 3.72 -4.49
N ILE A 75 0.06 4.27 -3.35
CA ILE A 75 0.30 3.64 -2.04
C ILE A 75 -0.38 2.28 -1.96
N VAL A 76 -1.67 2.22 -2.31
CA VAL A 76 -2.44 0.97 -2.25
C VAL A 76 -1.89 -0.08 -3.23
N GLU A 77 -1.46 0.35 -4.41
CA GLU A 77 -0.80 -0.51 -5.40
C GLU A 77 0.44 -1.18 -4.81
N GLN A 78 1.37 -0.41 -4.26
CA GLN A 78 2.61 -0.92 -3.67
C GLN A 78 2.36 -1.83 -2.45
N LEU A 79 1.36 -1.50 -1.62
CA LEU A 79 0.95 -2.38 -0.51
C LEU A 79 0.39 -3.72 -1.01
N THR A 80 -0.34 -3.69 -2.14
CA THR A 80 -0.90 -4.88 -2.78
C THR A 80 0.22 -5.75 -3.36
N GLU A 81 1.16 -5.16 -4.12
CA GLU A 81 2.34 -5.87 -4.65
C GLU A 81 3.18 -6.52 -3.53
N SER A 82 3.33 -5.81 -2.41
CA SER A 82 4.03 -6.33 -1.22
C SER A 82 3.32 -7.56 -0.64
N LEU A 83 1.99 -7.53 -0.58
CA LEU A 83 1.18 -8.64 -0.10
C LEU A 83 1.18 -9.83 -1.08
N GLU A 84 1.13 -9.57 -2.39
CA GLU A 84 1.28 -10.58 -3.45
C GLU A 84 2.63 -11.29 -3.34
N THR A 85 3.71 -10.52 -3.14
CA THR A 85 5.06 -11.06 -2.97
C THR A 85 5.14 -11.96 -1.74
N PHE A 86 4.56 -11.55 -0.62
CA PHE A 86 4.52 -12.38 0.59
C PHE A 86 3.70 -13.66 0.39
N CYS A 87 2.51 -13.57 -0.20
CA CYS A 87 1.67 -14.74 -0.47
C CYS A 87 2.34 -15.70 -1.47
N GLY A 88 3.04 -15.16 -2.47
CA GLY A 88 3.88 -15.92 -3.38
C GLY A 88 5.01 -16.67 -2.66
N ALA A 89 5.72 -16.00 -1.75
CA ALA A 89 6.76 -16.63 -0.93
C ALA A 89 6.20 -17.74 -0.02
N LEU A 90 5.01 -17.54 0.57
CA LEU A 90 4.31 -18.58 1.32
C LEU A 90 3.93 -19.77 0.44
N ASN A 91 3.37 -19.55 -0.75
CA ASN A 91 3.05 -20.64 -1.66
C ASN A 91 4.32 -21.41 -2.09
N GLN A 92 5.40 -20.69 -2.43
CA GLN A 92 6.69 -21.31 -2.75
C GLN A 92 7.24 -22.15 -1.60
N SER A 93 7.16 -21.64 -0.36
CA SER A 93 7.59 -22.36 0.86
C SER A 93 6.91 -23.72 1.03
N GLN A 94 5.64 -23.83 0.60
CA GLN A 94 4.93 -25.11 0.63
C GLN A 94 5.43 -26.08 -0.44
N GLN A 95 5.79 -25.57 -1.61
CA GLN A 95 6.25 -26.37 -2.74
C GLN A 95 7.68 -26.86 -2.53
N THR A 96 8.54 -26.04 -1.93
CA THR A 96 9.97 -26.34 -1.72
C THR A 96 10.26 -26.93 -0.34
N GLY A 97 9.38 -26.71 0.64
CA GLY A 97 9.61 -27.08 2.04
C GLY A 97 10.57 -26.13 2.77
N GLU A 98 11.03 -25.07 2.13
CA GLU A 98 11.87 -24.03 2.76
C GLU A 98 11.01 -23.12 3.62
N LEU A 99 11.47 -22.79 4.83
CA LEU A 99 10.71 -21.94 5.75
C LEU A 99 10.81 -20.47 5.36
N VAL A 100 9.68 -19.75 5.37
CA VAL A 100 9.66 -18.28 5.27
C VAL A 100 10.20 -17.70 6.57
N GLY A 101 11.13 -16.74 6.46
CA GLY A 101 11.70 -16.03 7.60
C GLY A 101 10.63 -15.31 8.42
N SER A 102 10.77 -15.32 9.75
CA SER A 102 9.81 -14.70 10.66
C SER A 102 9.52 -13.25 10.28
N ASP A 103 10.54 -12.50 9.87
CA ASP A 103 10.49 -11.09 9.50
C ASP A 103 9.40 -10.77 8.48
N TRP A 104 9.17 -11.68 7.52
CA TRP A 104 8.12 -11.54 6.51
C TRP A 104 6.74 -11.50 7.14
N PHE A 105 6.45 -12.37 8.12
CA PHE A 105 5.16 -12.37 8.80
C PHE A 105 4.92 -11.07 9.57
N GLU A 106 5.93 -10.55 10.25
CA GLU A 106 5.81 -9.30 11.00
C GLU A 106 5.65 -8.10 10.05
N ASN A 107 6.42 -8.02 8.97
CA ASN A 107 6.30 -6.95 7.98
C ASN A 107 4.93 -6.98 7.29
N SER A 108 4.49 -8.15 6.85
CA SER A 108 3.18 -8.32 6.20
C SER A 108 2.01 -8.02 7.14
N TYR A 109 2.16 -8.21 8.46
CA TYR A 109 1.15 -7.75 9.42
C TYR A 109 0.90 -6.24 9.32
N PHE A 110 1.96 -5.43 9.23
CA PHE A 110 1.80 -3.97 9.12
C PHE A 110 1.29 -3.54 7.73
N VAL A 111 1.66 -4.26 6.67
CA VAL A 111 1.11 -4.05 5.31
C VAL A 111 -0.40 -4.31 5.31
N ILE A 112 -0.83 -5.47 5.82
CA ILE A 112 -2.24 -5.83 5.95
C ILE A 112 -2.98 -4.80 6.82
N GLN A 113 -2.38 -4.36 7.92
CA GLN A 113 -2.97 -3.33 8.78
C GLN A 113 -3.17 -2.00 8.04
N ALA A 114 -2.18 -1.55 7.25
CA ALA A 114 -2.29 -0.34 6.46
C ALA A 114 -3.40 -0.44 5.41
N MET A 115 -3.50 -1.58 4.72
CA MET A 115 -4.57 -1.85 3.77
C MET A 115 -5.94 -1.88 4.45
N GLU A 116 -6.08 -2.57 5.58
CA GLU A 116 -7.34 -2.66 6.30
C GLU A 116 -7.84 -1.27 6.70
N LEU A 117 -6.98 -0.46 7.33
CA LEU A 117 -7.33 0.89 7.75
C LEU A 117 -7.71 1.77 6.57
N THR A 118 -7.01 1.64 5.44
CA THR A 118 -7.34 2.35 4.19
C THR A 118 -8.74 1.99 3.67
N LEU A 119 -9.03 0.69 3.58
CA LEU A 119 -10.33 0.21 3.11
C LEU A 119 -11.46 0.61 4.06
N VAL A 120 -11.21 0.62 5.38
CA VAL A 120 -12.18 1.09 6.37
C VAL A 120 -12.47 2.58 6.23
N LEU A 121 -11.47 3.41 5.90
CA LEU A 121 -11.71 4.83 5.58
C LEU A 121 -12.64 4.97 4.38
N TRP A 122 -12.44 4.13 3.37
CA TRP A 122 -13.23 4.13 2.14
C TRP A 122 -14.65 3.59 2.30
N LEU A 123 -14.99 2.86 3.37
CA LEU A 123 -16.38 2.46 3.63
C LEU A 123 -17.35 3.65 3.77
N ARG A 124 -16.86 4.83 4.17
CA ARG A 124 -17.69 6.04 4.36
C ARG A 124 -17.88 6.81 3.07
N ASP A 125 -16.77 7.08 2.38
CA ASP A 125 -16.72 7.82 1.14
C ASP A 125 -15.47 7.38 0.38
N CYS A 126 -15.64 6.47 -0.58
CA CYS A 126 -14.53 5.92 -1.33
C CYS A 126 -14.32 6.75 -2.61
N PRO A 127 -13.14 7.34 -2.81
CA PRO A 127 -12.86 8.17 -3.99
C PRO A 127 -12.49 7.35 -5.24
N VAL A 128 -12.30 6.03 -5.10
CA VAL A 128 -11.78 5.14 -6.16
C VAL A 128 -12.88 4.72 -7.14
N HIS A 129 -12.58 4.46 -8.41
CA HIS A 129 -13.56 3.94 -9.35
C HIS A 129 -13.87 2.45 -9.06
N PRO A 130 -15.14 1.97 -9.16
CA PRO A 130 -15.48 0.57 -8.88
C PRO A 130 -14.65 -0.46 -9.66
N GLY A 131 -14.31 -0.19 -10.92
CA GLY A 131 -13.46 -1.09 -11.72
C GLY A 131 -12.07 -1.31 -11.13
N LEU A 132 -11.46 -0.28 -10.52
CA LEU A 132 -10.15 -0.41 -9.86
C LEU A 132 -10.27 -1.17 -8.53
N LEU A 133 -11.39 -1.01 -7.81
CA LEU A 133 -11.68 -1.79 -6.61
C LEU A 133 -11.88 -3.28 -6.95
N GLN A 134 -12.56 -3.60 -8.05
CA GLN A 134 -12.71 -4.97 -8.53
C GLN A 134 -11.38 -5.59 -8.94
N GLU A 135 -10.50 -4.82 -9.60
CA GLU A 135 -9.15 -5.27 -9.93
C GLU A 135 -8.32 -5.56 -8.66
N LEU A 136 -8.36 -4.66 -7.69
CA LEU A 136 -7.73 -4.86 -6.38
C LEU A 136 -8.28 -6.11 -5.67
N GLN A 137 -9.60 -6.29 -5.66
CA GLN A 137 -10.24 -7.47 -5.08
C GLN A 137 -9.74 -8.76 -5.74
N SER A 138 -9.75 -8.81 -7.08
CA SER A 138 -9.28 -9.97 -7.86
C SER A 138 -7.83 -10.34 -7.54
N ARG A 139 -6.95 -9.34 -7.41
CA ARG A 139 -5.54 -9.56 -7.03
C ARG A 139 -5.39 -10.15 -5.63
N LEU A 140 -6.15 -9.64 -4.67
CA LEU A 140 -6.15 -10.17 -3.31
C LEU A 140 -6.79 -11.57 -3.24
N ASP A 141 -7.82 -11.84 -4.02
CA ASP A 141 -8.40 -13.19 -4.14
C ASP A 141 -7.39 -14.18 -4.74
N ASN A 142 -6.60 -13.75 -5.73
CA ASN A 142 -5.50 -14.56 -6.26
C ASN A 142 -4.42 -14.85 -5.20
N CYS A 143 -4.17 -13.93 -4.26
CA CYS A 143 -3.27 -14.19 -3.14
C CYS A 143 -3.74 -15.33 -2.24
N LEU A 144 -5.05 -15.55 -2.11
CA LEU A 144 -5.62 -16.64 -1.31
C LEU A 144 -5.39 -18.01 -1.95
N VAL A 145 -5.21 -18.05 -3.28
CA VAL A 145 -4.94 -19.26 -4.05
C VAL A 145 -3.58 -19.81 -3.66
N GLY A 146 -3.57 -20.97 -3.00
CA GLY A 146 -2.35 -21.67 -2.59
C GLY A 146 -1.89 -21.39 -1.16
N ILE A 147 -2.48 -20.44 -0.42
CA ILE A 147 -2.15 -20.23 1.01
C ILE A 147 -3.24 -20.66 1.98
N THR A 148 -4.49 -20.77 1.52
CA THR A 148 -5.68 -20.98 2.38
C THR A 148 -5.56 -22.18 3.33
N ASP A 149 -5.08 -23.33 2.83
CA ASP A 149 -5.06 -24.56 3.62
C ASP A 149 -3.89 -24.64 4.62
N ARG A 150 -2.76 -24.00 4.33
CA ARG A 150 -1.51 -24.12 5.12
C ARG A 150 -1.23 -22.91 5.99
N PHE A 151 -1.70 -21.74 5.58
CA PHE A 151 -1.54 -20.49 6.32
C PHE A 151 -2.91 -19.84 6.58
N PRO A 152 -3.81 -20.53 7.31
CA PRO A 152 -5.20 -20.11 7.46
C PRO A 152 -5.34 -18.73 8.12
N LEU A 153 -4.43 -18.36 9.02
CA LEU A 153 -4.44 -17.04 9.67
C LEU A 153 -4.08 -15.92 8.69
N VAL A 154 -3.12 -16.15 7.79
CA VAL A 154 -2.76 -15.18 6.74
C VAL A 154 -3.91 -15.09 5.73
N ALA A 155 -4.44 -16.22 5.30
CA ALA A 155 -5.57 -16.29 4.39
C ALA A 155 -6.80 -15.56 4.96
N GLN A 156 -7.11 -15.74 6.25
CA GLN A 156 -8.20 -15.02 6.91
C GLN A 156 -7.97 -13.51 6.91
N ALA A 157 -6.74 -13.06 7.12
CA ALA A 157 -6.40 -11.65 7.13
C ALA A 157 -6.56 -11.01 5.73
N VAL A 158 -6.11 -11.70 4.67
CA VAL A 158 -6.29 -11.25 3.28
C VAL A 158 -7.76 -11.30 2.87
N TRP A 159 -8.49 -12.37 3.22
CA TRP A 159 -9.93 -12.51 2.95
C TRP A 159 -10.76 -11.40 3.61
N LYS A 160 -10.35 -10.93 4.79
CA LYS A 160 -10.98 -9.78 5.43
C LYS A 160 -10.85 -8.51 4.57
N LEU A 161 -9.70 -8.29 3.92
CA LEU A 161 -9.51 -7.15 3.01
C LEU A 161 -10.46 -7.26 1.81
N THR A 162 -10.55 -8.43 1.19
CA THR A 162 -11.44 -8.65 0.04
C THR A 162 -12.92 -8.49 0.40
N SER A 163 -13.31 -8.93 1.60
CA SER A 163 -14.67 -8.74 2.14
C SER A 163 -15.01 -7.26 2.36
N ILE A 164 -14.05 -6.44 2.82
CA ILE A 164 -14.28 -4.99 2.96
C ILE A 164 -14.45 -4.36 1.58
N ILE A 165 -13.65 -4.73 0.59
CA ILE A 165 -13.79 -4.23 -0.79
C ILE A 165 -15.16 -4.58 -1.36
N GLU A 166 -15.61 -5.83 -1.18
CA GLU A 166 -16.94 -6.26 -1.60
C GLU A 166 -18.03 -5.39 -0.96
N THR A 167 -17.90 -5.10 0.33
CA THR A 167 -18.83 -4.23 1.05
C THR A 167 -18.83 -2.79 0.48
N ILE A 168 -17.66 -2.24 0.12
CA ILE A 168 -17.57 -0.93 -0.54
C ILE A 168 -18.28 -0.96 -1.90
N LEU A 169 -18.09 -2.01 -2.68
CA LEU A 169 -18.68 -2.16 -4.01
C LEU A 169 -20.21 -2.30 -3.94
N GLN A 170 -20.74 -3.04 -2.95
CA GLN A 170 -22.18 -3.23 -2.77
C GLN A 170 -22.92 -1.97 -2.30
N ASN A 171 -22.23 -1.06 -1.61
CA ASN A 171 -22.80 0.17 -1.05
C ASN A 171 -22.72 1.38 -1.99
N ARG A 172 -22.30 1.18 -3.24
CA ARG A 172 -22.20 2.21 -4.29
C ARG A 172 -23.27 2.02 -5.36
#